data_AF-A0AAU4M231-F1
#
_entry.id   AF-A0AAU4M231-F1
#
_cell.length_a   1.000
_cell.length_b   1.000
_cell.length_c   1.000
_cell.angle_alpha   90.00
_cell.angle_beta   90.00
_cell.angle_gamma   90.00
#
_symmetry.space_group_name_H-M   'P 1'
#
loop_
_entity.id
_entity.type
_entity.pdbx_description
1 polymer ?
#
loop_
_entity_poly.entity_id
_entity_poly.type
_entity_poly.pdbx_seq_one_letter_code
_entity_poly.pdbx_strand_id
1 'polypeptide(L)' 'MADREYLPAGFRTTLGSKDLGLAEAAAESAVLELPTMSALRQTFGTAISRGMADHDWASIAEVLRKD' A
#
# COMPACT_ATOMS: atom_id res chain seq x y z
N MET A 1 -2.67 -11.03 -13.44
CA MET A 1 -3.37 -9.81 -12.97
C MET A 1 -4.60 -10.31 -12.23
N ALA A 2 -4.83 -9.89 -10.97
CA ALA A 2 -6.06 -10.26 -10.26
C ALA A 2 -7.27 -9.74 -11.05
N ASP A 3 -8.39 -10.46 -11.02
CA ASP A 3 -9.58 -10.22 -11.86
C ASP A 3 -10.39 -8.97 -11.41
N ARG A 4 -9.69 -7.94 -10.91
CA ARG A 4 -10.22 -6.83 -10.09
C ARG A 4 -11.03 -7.31 -8.87
N GLU A 5 -10.91 -8.57 -8.52
CA GLU A 5 -11.40 -9.14 -7.29
C GLU A 5 -10.36 -8.90 -6.20
N TYR A 6 -10.65 -7.96 -5.31
CA TYR A 6 -9.83 -7.68 -4.13
C TYR A 6 -10.49 -8.15 -2.84
N LEU A 7 -11.63 -8.85 -2.95
CA LEU A 7 -12.36 -9.44 -1.83
C LEU A 7 -12.66 -10.91 -2.14
N PRO A 8 -12.58 -11.81 -1.15
CA PRO A 8 -12.05 -11.54 0.20
C PRO A 8 -10.55 -11.19 0.16
N ALA A 9 -10.12 -10.31 1.06
CA ALA A 9 -8.73 -9.86 1.08
C ALA A 9 -7.81 -10.98 1.59
N GLY A 10 -6.77 -11.31 0.83
CA GLY A 10 -5.67 -12.14 1.31
C GLY A 10 -4.77 -11.36 2.27
N PHE A 11 -4.58 -10.07 1.98
CA PHE A 11 -3.87 -9.14 2.87
C PHE A 11 -4.44 -7.72 2.74
N ARG A 12 -5.07 -7.19 3.80
CA ARG A 12 -5.77 -5.90 3.74
C ARG A 12 -4.82 -4.74 3.42
N THR A 13 -5.27 -3.78 2.61
CA THR A 13 -4.52 -2.56 2.27
C THR A 13 -4.06 -1.78 3.50
N THR A 14 -4.90 -1.71 4.54
CA THR A 14 -4.51 -1.10 5.83
C THR A 14 -3.33 -1.80 6.50
N LEU A 15 -3.22 -3.12 6.39
CA LEU A 15 -2.08 -3.88 6.89
C LEU A 15 -0.83 -3.66 6.03
N GLY A 16 -0.98 -3.57 4.70
CA GLY A 16 0.12 -3.16 3.83
C GLY A 16 0.66 -1.77 4.17
N SER A 17 -0.22 -0.79 4.45
CA SER A 17 0.20 0.53 4.91
C SER A 17 0.90 0.50 6.27
N LYS A 18 0.53 -0.42 7.17
CA LYS A 18 1.22 -0.63 8.45
C LYS A 18 2.64 -1.16 8.21
N ASP A 19 2.78 -2.14 7.31
CA ASP A 19 4.06 -2.76 6.98
C ASP A 19 5.02 -1.80 6.27
N LEU A 20 4.52 -0.81 5.51
CA LEU A 20 5.36 0.29 5.02
C LEU A 20 6.04 1.07 6.16
N GLY A 21 5.32 1.29 7.27
CA GLY A 21 5.92 1.93 8.46
C GLY A 21 6.96 1.06 9.16
N LEU A 22 6.78 -0.27 9.14
CA LEU A 22 7.81 -1.18 9.64
C LEU A 22 9.06 -1.16 8.74
N ALA A 23 8.88 -1.09 7.42
CA ALA A 23 9.98 -0.99 6.47
C ALA A 23 10.76 0.33 6.63
N GLU A 24 10.07 1.47 6.85
CA GLU A 24 10.72 2.75 7.16
C GLU A 24 11.57 2.67 8.43
N ALA A 25 11.01 2.15 9.53
CA ALA A 25 11.74 2.02 10.79
C ALA A 25 12.98 1.10 10.67
N ALA A 26 12.87 0.03 9.86
CA ALA A 26 13.99 -0.85 9.58
C ALA A 26 15.07 -0.16 8.73
N ALA A 27 14.69 0.64 7.73
CA ALA A 27 15.62 1.39 6.91
C ALA A 27 16.32 2.50 7.70
N GLU A 28 15.61 3.21 8.57
CA GLU A 28 16.19 4.19 9.50
C GLU A 28 17.26 3.54 10.39
N SER A 29 16.95 2.36 10.96
CA SER A 29 17.89 1.60 11.79
C SER A 29 19.13 1.12 11.02
N ALA A 30 19.01 0.95 9.70
CA ALA A 30 20.10 0.51 8.81
C ALA A 30 20.80 1.67 8.08
N VAL A 31 20.40 2.93 8.33
CA VAL A 31 20.91 4.12 7.62
C VAL A 31 20.74 3.97 6.09
N LEU A 32 19.61 3.43 5.66
CA LEU A 32 19.25 3.25 4.26
C LEU A 32 18.14 4.21 3.85
N GLU A 33 18.24 4.73 2.65
CA GLU A 33 17.13 5.43 2.01
C GLU A 33 16.25 4.44 1.24
N LEU A 34 14.94 4.68 1.25
CA LEU A 34 13.95 3.96 0.46
C LEU A 34 13.33 4.92 -0.57
N PRO A 35 13.95 5.06 -1.77
CA PRO A 35 13.57 6.11 -2.73
C PRO A 35 12.10 6.08 -3.15
N THR A 36 11.48 4.91 -3.14
CA THR A 36 10.07 4.72 -3.53
C THR A 36 9.09 4.84 -2.37
N MET A 37 9.55 4.98 -1.12
CA MET A 37 8.68 4.92 0.07
C MET A 37 7.63 6.04 0.09
N SER A 38 8.03 7.27 -0.23
CA SER A 38 7.08 8.40 -0.31
C SER A 38 5.95 8.13 -1.30
N ALA A 39 6.27 7.60 -2.49
CA ALA A 39 5.28 7.23 -3.49
C ALA A 39 4.37 6.09 -3.02
N LEU A 40 4.92 5.08 -2.34
CA LEU A 40 4.14 3.99 -1.75
C LEU A 40 3.20 4.50 -0.66
N ARG A 41 3.67 5.33 0.28
CA ARG A 41 2.85 5.96 1.32
C ARG A 41 1.68 6.73 0.71
N GLN A 42 1.92 7.52 -0.33
CA GLN A 42 0.87 8.26 -1.03
C GLN A 42 -0.11 7.32 -1.74
N THR A 43 0.37 6.29 -2.43
CA THR A 43 -0.49 5.34 -3.16
C THR A 43 -1.39 4.57 -2.19
N PHE A 44 -0.85 4.03 -1.10
CA PHE A 44 -1.63 3.33 -0.07
C PHE A 44 -2.61 4.28 0.63
N GLY A 45 -2.17 5.49 0.97
CA GLY A 45 -3.03 6.51 1.56
C GLY A 45 -4.23 6.86 0.66
N THR A 46 -3.98 7.14 -0.61
CA THR A 46 -5.04 7.41 -1.60
C THR A 46 -5.98 6.21 -1.76
N ALA A 47 -5.45 4.98 -1.80
CA ALA A 47 -6.27 3.78 -1.88
C ALA A 47 -7.23 3.65 -0.69
N ILE A 48 -6.72 3.86 0.53
CA ILE A 48 -7.51 3.83 1.77
C ILE A 48 -8.57 4.93 1.77
N SER A 49 -8.19 6.16 1.40
CA SER A 49 -9.14 7.29 1.29
C SER A 49 -10.23 7.07 0.23
N ARG A 50 -9.94 6.28 -0.82
CA ARG A 50 -10.91 5.85 -1.84
C ARG A 50 -11.78 4.65 -1.40
N GLY A 51 -11.73 4.24 -0.13
CA GLY A 51 -12.60 3.20 0.44
C GLY A 51 -12.05 1.77 0.32
N MET A 52 -10.79 1.59 -0.07
CA MET A 52 -10.19 0.27 -0.29
C MET A 52 -9.43 -0.27 0.93
N ALA A 53 -9.76 0.22 2.13
CA ALA A 53 -9.07 -0.12 3.37
C ALA A 53 -9.08 -1.64 3.69
N ASP A 54 -10.22 -2.29 3.45
CA ASP A 54 -10.44 -3.72 3.71
C ASP A 54 -10.28 -4.61 2.47
N HIS A 55 -9.95 -4.01 1.32
CA HIS A 55 -9.62 -4.77 0.11
C HIS A 55 -8.22 -5.37 0.23
N ASP A 56 -7.92 -6.38 -0.58
CA ASP A 56 -6.56 -6.87 -0.77
C ASP A 56 -5.65 -5.72 -1.22
N TRP A 57 -4.42 -5.65 -0.69
CA TRP A 57 -3.45 -4.59 -0.97
C TRP A 57 -3.15 -4.42 -2.47
N ALA A 58 -3.39 -5.44 -3.31
CA ALA A 58 -3.33 -5.32 -4.75
C ALA A 58 -4.27 -4.23 -5.32
N SER A 59 -5.28 -3.81 -4.55
CA SER A 59 -6.21 -2.73 -4.91
C SER A 59 -5.54 -1.36 -5.04
N ILE A 60 -4.32 -1.17 -4.53
CA ILE A 60 -3.54 0.07 -4.77
C ILE A 60 -3.32 0.33 -6.27
N ALA A 61 -3.37 -0.71 -7.11
CA ALA A 61 -3.29 -0.56 -8.56
C ALA A 61 -4.43 0.28 -9.14
N GLU A 62 -5.57 0.40 -8.44
CA GLU A 62 -6.68 1.28 -8.85
C GLU A 62 -6.37 2.77 -8.61
N VAL A 63 -5.32 3.10 -7.86
CA VAL A 63 -4.86 4.49 -7.73
C VAL A 63 -4.28 4.95 -9.05
N LEU A 64 -3.31 4.19 -9.59
CA LEU A 64 -2.61 4.50 -10.84
C LEU A 64 -3.47 4.39 -12.11
N ARG A 65 -4.58 3.67 -12.06
CA ARG A 65 -5.49 3.49 -13.22
C ARG A 65 -6.51 4.61 -13.37
N LYS A 66 -6.73 5.40 -12.32
CA LYS A 66 -7.74 6.46 -12.27
C LYS A 66 -7.10 7.87 -12.30
N ASP A 67 -5.79 7.92 -12.50
CA ASP A 67 -4.99 9.12 -12.70
C ASP A 67 -4.51 9.11 -14.17
#